data_AF-A0A938EN54-F1
#
_entry.id   AF-A0A938EN54-F1
#
_cell.length_a   1.000
_cell.length_b   1.000
_cell.length_c   1.000
_cell.angle_alpha   90.00
_cell.angle_beta   90.00
_cell.angle_gamma   90.00
#
_symmetry.space_group_name_H-M   'P 1'
#
loop_
_entity.id
_entity.type
_entity.pdbx_description
1 polymer ?
#
loop_
_entity_poly.entity_id
_entity_poly.type
_entity_poly.pdbx_seq_one_letter_code
_entity_poly.pdbx_strand_id
1 'polypeptide(L)'
;MIAREGNDSGTELHLSPRPVIVILLAAAVVAPAPAMAATTVQSWASTGAEPRGIAIDTQGNVFTANYGSNSVTRISANGLSTAQFGGSTGTYPYAIAVDGDGNVFTANTTSGTVTRISPDR
;
A
#
# COMPACT_ATOMS: atom_id res chain seq x y z
N MET A 1 -6.10 49.55 -94.06
CA MET A 1 -7.35 48.77 -93.88
C MET A 1 -7.50 48.52 -92.39
N ILE A 2 -8.72 48.76 -91.90
CA ILE A 2 -9.12 48.92 -90.50
C ILE A 2 -9.30 47.55 -89.84
N ALA A 3 -8.83 47.33 -88.61
CA ALA A 3 -9.50 46.54 -87.55
C ALA A 3 -8.60 46.29 -86.34
N ARG A 4 -9.06 46.24 -85.08
CA ARG A 4 -10.25 46.66 -84.34
C ARG A 4 -9.81 46.53 -82.86
N GLU A 5 -10.07 47.54 -82.03
CA GLU A 5 -9.81 47.47 -80.59
C GLU A 5 -10.80 46.50 -79.93
N GLY A 6 -10.27 45.56 -79.14
CA GLY A 6 -11.05 44.67 -78.27
C GLY A 6 -11.27 45.35 -76.92
N ASN A 7 -12.53 45.65 -76.63
CA ASN A 7 -13.03 46.17 -75.36
C ASN A 7 -13.15 45.05 -74.31
N ASP A 8 -12.20 44.97 -73.38
CA ASP A 8 -12.31 44.11 -72.19
C ASP A 8 -12.87 44.92 -71.01
N SER A 9 -14.19 44.95 -70.91
CA SER A 9 -14.92 45.42 -69.71
C SER A 9 -15.47 44.20 -68.95
N GLY A 10 -14.55 43.42 -68.37
CA GLY A 10 -14.88 42.39 -67.39
C GLY A 10 -14.90 43.00 -65.99
N THR A 11 -16.09 43.17 -65.42
CA THR A 11 -16.31 43.66 -64.05
C THR A 11 -15.71 42.70 -63.01
N GLU A 12 -14.63 43.08 -62.34
CA GLU A 12 -14.13 42.35 -61.17
C GLU A 12 -15.09 42.57 -59.99
N LEU A 13 -15.80 41.51 -59.58
CA LEU A 13 -16.59 41.52 -58.35
C LEU A 13 -15.62 41.49 -57.15
N HIS A 14 -15.38 42.65 -56.55
CA HIS A 14 -14.58 42.77 -55.33
C HIS A 14 -15.31 42.10 -54.15
N LEU A 15 -14.99 40.85 -53.87
CA LEU A 15 -15.45 40.13 -52.69
C LEU A 15 -14.63 40.61 -51.49
N SER A 16 -15.22 41.48 -50.65
CA SER A 16 -14.59 41.83 -49.36
C SER A 16 -14.57 40.58 -48.47
N PRO A 17 -13.43 40.23 -47.85
CA PRO A 17 -13.36 39.07 -46.96
C PRO A 17 -14.27 39.28 -45.75
N ARG A 18 -15.20 38.35 -45.52
CA ARG A 18 -16.00 38.31 -44.29
C ARG A 18 -15.14 37.73 -43.15
N PRO A 19 -15.10 38.33 -41.96
CA PRO A 19 -14.37 37.76 -40.84
C PRO A 19 -15.01 36.42 -40.42
N VAL A 20 -14.22 35.35 -40.40
CA VAL A 20 -14.62 34.06 -39.85
C VAL A 20 -14.42 34.13 -38.33
N ILE A 21 -15.50 34.08 -37.57
CA ILE A 21 -15.44 33.99 -36.11
C ILE A 21 -15.17 32.52 -35.75
N VAL A 22 -13.97 32.22 -35.25
CA VAL A 22 -13.61 30.91 -34.71
C VAL A 22 -14.01 30.89 -33.24
N ILE A 23 -15.08 30.17 -32.90
CA ILE A 23 -15.44 29.91 -31.50
C ILE A 23 -14.61 28.72 -31.02
N LEU A 24 -13.60 28.99 -30.21
CA LEU A 24 -12.84 27.95 -29.51
C LEU A 24 -13.71 27.40 -28.38
N LEU A 25 -14.25 26.19 -28.56
CA LEU A 25 -14.85 25.45 -27.46
C LEU A 25 -13.72 24.93 -26.58
N ALA A 26 -13.56 25.48 -25.38
CA ALA A 26 -12.67 24.88 -24.39
C ALA A 26 -13.30 23.55 -23.95
N ALA A 27 -12.73 22.42 -24.37
CA ALA A 27 -13.04 21.13 -23.76
C ALA A 27 -12.53 21.18 -22.32
N ALA A 28 -13.43 21.15 -21.34
CA ALA A 28 -13.04 20.96 -19.95
C ALA A 28 -12.40 19.57 -19.83
N VAL A 29 -11.08 19.52 -19.61
CA VAL A 29 -10.43 18.30 -19.13
C VAL A 29 -10.94 18.08 -17.71
N VAL A 30 -11.91 17.18 -17.54
CA VAL A 30 -12.22 16.63 -16.24
C VAL A 30 -10.99 15.81 -15.83
N ALA A 31 -10.19 16.34 -14.90
CA ALA A 31 -9.14 15.55 -14.27
C ALA A 31 -9.79 14.31 -13.63
N PRO A 32 -9.25 13.09 -13.82
CA PRO A 32 -9.78 11.93 -13.11
C PRO A 32 -9.72 12.20 -11.61
N ALA A 33 -10.84 11.96 -10.91
CA ALA A 33 -10.86 12.00 -9.46
C ALA A 33 -9.70 11.14 -8.91
N PRO A 34 -9.03 11.54 -7.81
CA PRO A 34 -7.90 10.78 -7.28
C PRO A 34 -8.33 9.33 -7.08
N ALA A 35 -7.72 8.42 -7.84
CA ALA A 35 -7.97 7.00 -7.69
C ALA A 35 -7.61 6.63 -6.26
N MET A 36 -8.61 6.23 -5.49
CA MET A 36 -8.39 5.76 -4.12
C MET A 36 -7.48 4.53 -4.21
N ALA A 37 -6.27 4.63 -3.64
CA ALA A 37 -5.31 3.53 -3.68
C ALA A 37 -5.99 2.27 -3.14
N ALA A 38 -6.06 1.23 -3.99
CA ALA A 38 -6.67 -0.03 -3.60
C ALA A 38 -5.89 -0.61 -2.42
N THR A 39 -6.58 -0.80 -1.29
CA THR A 39 -5.98 -1.45 -0.12
C THR A 39 -5.89 -2.94 -0.39
N THR A 40 -4.68 -3.45 -0.57
CA THR A 40 -4.48 -4.90 -0.74
C THR A 40 -4.41 -5.56 0.64
N VAL A 41 -5.37 -6.44 0.93
CA VAL A 41 -5.30 -7.35 2.08
C VAL A 41 -4.63 -8.64 1.61
N GLN A 42 -3.51 -9.01 2.23
CA GLN A 42 -2.75 -10.22 1.90
C GLN A 42 -2.35 -10.94 3.19
N SER A 43 -2.31 -12.27 3.15
CA SER A 43 -1.61 -13.06 4.16
C SER A 43 -0.11 -12.81 4.03
N TRP A 44 0.50 -12.17 5.02
CA TRP A 44 1.90 -11.75 4.95
C TRP A 44 2.90 -12.83 5.39
N ALA A 45 2.60 -13.54 6.47
CA ALA A 45 3.46 -14.58 7.03
C ALA A 45 2.64 -15.63 7.80
N SER A 46 3.24 -16.79 8.06
CA SER A 46 2.64 -17.86 8.86
C SER A 46 3.07 -17.80 10.32
N THR A 47 2.23 -18.33 11.21
CA THR A 47 2.55 -18.48 12.63
C THR A 47 2.06 -19.83 13.18
N GLY A 48 2.15 -20.04 14.49
CA GLY A 48 1.74 -21.27 15.18
C GLY A 48 0.22 -21.40 15.34
N ALA A 49 -0.20 -22.43 16.07
CA ALA A 49 -1.62 -22.74 16.26
C ALA A 49 -2.29 -21.77 17.26
N GLU A 50 -3.50 -21.34 16.92
CA GLU A 50 -4.33 -20.43 17.72
C GLU A 50 -3.57 -19.20 18.24
N PRO A 51 -3.05 -18.32 17.37
CA PRO A 51 -2.40 -17.10 17.84
C PRO A 51 -3.39 -16.20 18.58
N ARG A 52 -3.05 -15.75 19.79
CA ARG A 52 -3.91 -14.91 20.66
C ARG A 52 -3.38 -13.50 20.87
N GLY A 53 -2.07 -13.32 20.85
CA GLY A 53 -1.41 -12.04 21.07
C GLY A 53 -0.38 -11.74 19.99
N ILE A 54 -0.17 -10.45 19.72
CA ILE A 54 0.83 -9.93 18.79
C ILE A 54 1.57 -8.74 19.42
N ALA A 55 2.87 -8.64 19.21
CA ALA A 55 3.70 -7.49 19.57
C ALA A 55 4.73 -7.21 18.47
N ILE A 56 5.24 -5.99 18.41
CA ILE A 56 6.20 -5.56 17.40
C ILE A 56 7.37 -4.88 18.11
N ASP A 57 8.60 -5.23 17.75
CA ASP A 57 9.79 -4.58 18.28
C ASP A 57 10.18 -3.34 17.46
N THR A 58 11.21 -2.62 17.92
CA THR A 58 11.72 -1.41 17.25
C THR A 58 12.39 -1.67 15.91
N GLN A 59 12.69 -2.93 15.59
CA GLN A 59 13.27 -3.37 14.32
C GLN A 59 12.20 -3.79 13.31
N GLY A 60 10.91 -3.77 13.71
CA GLY A 60 9.80 -4.20 12.89
C GLY A 60 9.61 -5.71 12.85
N ASN A 61 10.24 -6.47 13.74
CA ASN A 61 9.92 -7.88 13.90
C ASN A 61 8.59 -8.01 14.65
N VAL A 62 7.74 -8.90 14.16
CA VAL A 62 6.43 -9.21 14.74
C VAL A 62 6.53 -10.51 15.52
N PHE A 63 6.03 -10.51 16.75
CA PHE A 63 6.01 -11.68 17.62
C PHE A 63 4.57 -12.08 17.90
N THR A 64 4.28 -13.38 17.87
CA THR A 64 2.94 -13.88 18.21
C THR A 64 3.00 -14.90 19.35
N ALA A 65 2.06 -14.80 20.28
CA ALA A 65 1.80 -15.84 21.28
C ALA A 65 0.87 -16.90 20.69
N ASN A 66 1.39 -18.12 20.52
CA ASN A 66 0.68 -19.23 19.89
C ASN A 66 0.07 -20.13 20.97
N TYR A 67 -1.20 -19.88 21.31
CA TYR A 67 -1.89 -20.53 22.42
C TYR A 67 -1.89 -22.05 22.28
N GLY A 68 -2.25 -22.55 21.09
CA GLY A 68 -2.35 -23.99 20.82
C GLY A 68 -0.99 -24.70 20.72
N SER A 69 0.10 -23.93 20.53
CA SER A 69 1.45 -24.48 20.37
C SER A 69 2.37 -24.25 21.56
N ASN A 70 1.93 -23.55 22.61
CA ASN A 70 2.75 -23.18 23.77
C ASN A 70 4.09 -22.55 23.37
N SER A 71 4.05 -21.65 22.37
CA SER A 71 5.26 -21.10 21.75
C SER A 71 5.10 -19.65 21.33
N VAL A 72 6.24 -19.02 21.02
CA VAL A 72 6.29 -17.73 20.30
C VAL A 72 6.77 -17.96 18.87
N THR A 73 6.18 -17.26 17.91
CA THR A 73 6.78 -17.11 16.58
C THR A 73 7.36 -15.71 16.47
N ARG A 74 8.59 -15.56 15.95
CA ARG A 74 9.12 -14.28 15.48
C ARG A 74 9.03 -14.23 13.97
N ILE A 75 8.43 -13.19 13.42
CA ILE A 75 8.33 -12.90 12.00
C ILE A 75 9.17 -11.66 11.75
N SER A 76 10.23 -11.77 10.95
CA SER A 76 11.06 -10.61 10.64
C SER A 76 10.33 -9.59 9.76
N ALA A 77 10.85 -8.36 9.66
CA ALA A 77 10.28 -7.30 8.85
C ALA A 77 10.13 -7.63 7.34
N ASN A 78 10.80 -8.67 6.85
CA ASN A 78 10.66 -9.21 5.49
C ASN A 78 9.72 -10.44 5.40
N GLY A 79 8.99 -10.77 6.47
CA GLY A 79 7.99 -11.84 6.50
C GLY A 79 8.53 -13.25 6.76
N LEU A 80 9.79 -13.41 7.19
CA LEU A 80 10.35 -14.73 7.49
C LEU A 80 10.01 -15.17 8.93
N SER A 81 9.30 -16.29 9.06
CA SER A 81 8.88 -16.83 10.35
C SER A 81 9.92 -17.76 10.97
N THR A 82 10.27 -17.51 12.23
CA THR A 82 11.02 -18.39 13.13
C THR A 82 10.04 -18.96 14.16
N ALA A 83 9.63 -20.22 13.99
CA ALA A 83 8.79 -20.92 14.95
C ALA A 83 9.55 -21.24 16.25
N GLN A 84 8.83 -21.27 17.37
CA GLN A 84 9.40 -21.54 18.71
C GLN A 84 10.61 -20.65 19.02
N PHE A 85 10.47 -19.34 18.74
CA PHE A 85 11.48 -18.35 19.08
C PHE A 85 11.77 -18.40 20.59
N GLY A 86 13.03 -18.69 20.96
CA GLY A 86 13.42 -18.86 22.36
C GLY A 86 12.93 -20.14 23.03
N GLY A 87 12.41 -21.11 22.26
CA GLY A 87 11.89 -22.38 22.76
C GLY A 87 10.40 -22.34 23.11
N SER A 88 10.01 -23.16 24.08
CA SER A 88 8.62 -23.23 24.58
C SER A 88 8.37 -22.18 25.65
N THR A 89 7.16 -21.64 25.67
CA THR A 89 6.67 -20.81 26.77
C THR A 89 5.94 -21.67 27.81
N GLY A 90 5.37 -21.04 28.84
CA GLY A 90 4.33 -21.70 29.65
C GLY A 90 3.11 -22.07 28.80
N THR A 91 2.29 -22.96 29.33
CA THR A 91 1.07 -23.47 28.70
C THR A 91 0.06 -22.36 28.46
N TYR A 92 -0.50 -22.35 27.25
CA TYR A 92 -1.54 -21.42 26.82
C TYR A 92 -1.13 -19.94 26.95
N PRO A 93 -0.08 -19.51 26.21
CA PRO A 93 0.30 -18.11 26.16
C PRO A 93 -0.82 -17.30 25.51
N TYR A 94 -1.27 -16.24 26.19
CA TYR A 94 -2.41 -15.42 25.75
C TYR A 94 -1.99 -14.03 25.30
N ALA A 95 -1.12 -13.37 26.06
CA ALA A 95 -0.60 -12.04 25.75
C ALA A 95 0.91 -12.09 25.55
N ILE A 96 1.41 -11.12 24.76
CA ILE A 96 2.83 -10.97 24.45
C ILE A 96 3.22 -9.49 24.48
N ALA A 97 4.42 -9.19 24.98
CA ALA A 97 5.01 -7.87 24.96
C ALA A 97 6.50 -7.97 24.62
N VAL A 98 7.07 -6.90 24.07
CA VAL A 98 8.51 -6.78 23.79
C VAL A 98 9.03 -5.50 24.43
N ASP A 99 10.17 -5.57 25.10
CA ASP A 99 10.83 -4.39 25.69
C ASP A 99 11.89 -3.78 24.75
N GLY A 100 12.48 -2.65 25.17
CA GLY A 100 13.50 -1.93 24.39
C GLY A 100 14.82 -2.69 24.23
N ASP A 101 15.08 -3.70 25.05
CA ASP A 101 16.27 -4.56 24.97
C ASP A 101 16.03 -5.79 24.06
N GLY A 102 14.82 -5.93 23.50
CA GLY A 102 14.42 -7.04 22.65
C GLY A 102 14.01 -8.30 23.43
N ASN A 103 13.77 -8.20 24.74
CA ASN A 103 13.21 -9.32 25.48
C ASN A 103 11.72 -9.47 25.16
N VAL A 104 11.28 -10.71 24.98
CA VAL A 104 9.89 -11.05 24.72
C VAL A 104 9.29 -11.67 25.97
N PHE A 105 8.11 -11.19 26.37
CA PHE A 105 7.40 -11.66 27.56
C PHE A 105 6.05 -12.25 27.16
N THR A 106 5.72 -13.45 27.63
CA THR A 106 4.39 -14.04 27.44
C THR A 106 3.67 -14.25 28.77
N ALA A 107 2.38 -13.94 28.80
CA ALA A 107 1.50 -14.29 29.92
C ALA A 107 0.83 -15.65 29.63
N ASN A 108 1.10 -16.65 30.48
CA ASN A 108 0.71 -18.05 30.24
C ASN A 108 -0.44 -18.44 31.18
N THR A 109 -1.66 -18.56 30.66
CA THR A 109 -2.87 -18.59 31.50
C THR A 109 -2.98 -19.85 32.34
N THR A 110 -2.66 -21.03 31.78
CA THR A 110 -2.74 -22.29 32.53
C THR A 110 -1.52 -22.54 33.39
N SER A 111 -0.34 -22.11 32.95
CA SER A 111 0.85 -22.20 33.81
C SER A 111 0.84 -21.20 34.97
N GLY A 112 0.04 -20.13 34.90
CA GLY A 112 0.06 -19.07 35.90
C GLY A 112 1.41 -18.35 35.96
N THR A 113 2.15 -18.31 34.85
CA THR A 113 3.53 -17.81 34.79
C THR A 113 3.67 -16.72 33.73
N VAL A 114 4.75 -15.95 33.84
CA VAL A 114 5.28 -15.11 32.77
C VAL A 114 6.58 -15.73 32.29
N THR A 115 6.71 -15.98 30.98
CA THR A 115 7.97 -16.41 30.37
C THR A 115 8.68 -15.19 29.83
N ARG A 116 9.98 -15.03 30.13
CA ARG A 116 10.87 -14.07 29.46
C ARG A 116 11.79 -14.84 28.51
N ILE A 117 11.81 -14.45 27.24
CA ILE A 117 12.75 -14.90 26.22
C ILE A 117 13.72 -13.75 25.98
N SER A 118 15.01 -13.99 26.25
CA SER A 118 16.06 -13.00 25.99
C SER A 118 16.67 -13.26 24.61
N PRO A 119 17.07 -12.23 23.87
CA PRO A 119 17.83 -12.42 22.65
C PRO A 119 19.20 -13.04 22.99
N ASP A 120 19.62 -14.03 22.20
CA ASP A 120 20.99 -14.55 22.26
C ASP A 120 21.93 -13.39 21.89
N ARG A 121 22.82 -13.00 22.81
CA ARG A 121 23.84 -11.96 22.56
C ARG A 121 25.18 -12.57 22.21
#